data_AF-A0A2V9WYH3-F1
#
_entry.id   AF-A0A2V9WYH3-F1
#
_cell.length_a   1.000
_cell.length_b   1.000
_cell.length_c   1.000
_cell.angle_alpha   90.00
_cell.angle_beta   90.00
_cell.angle_gamma   90.00
#
_symmetry.space_group_name_H-M   'P 1'
#
loop_
_entity.id
_entity.type
_entity.pdbx_description
1 polymer ?
#
loop_
_entity_poly.entity_id
_entity_poly.type
_entity_poly.pdbx_seq_one_letter_code
_entity_poly.pdbx_strand_id
1 'polypeptide(L)'
;MVNRAANALRQAANALIRRRSYLGAQYRRLRTKLGAPKAITAMAHRLARLVYRMLKHGQRYVDKGTEYYEQRYRNQPQPTNPVVQKERDKTRIPDRGGSSLNSLLRRVSGENLNRKV
;
A
#
# COMPACT_ATOMS: atom_id res chain seq x y z
N MET A 1 -10.95 -16.33 28.75
CA MET A 1 -11.16 -17.57 27.97
C MET A 1 -10.13 -17.65 26.85
N VAL A 2 -9.40 -18.77 26.76
CA VAL A 2 -8.35 -18.96 25.74
C VAL A 2 -8.97 -19.65 24.51
N ASN A 3 -9.06 -18.96 23.37
CA ASN A 3 -9.57 -19.57 22.14
C ASN A 3 -8.45 -20.38 21.43
N ARG A 4 -8.54 -21.71 21.54
CA ARG A 4 -7.55 -22.66 20.99
C ARG A 4 -7.37 -22.51 19.48
N ALA A 5 -8.46 -22.33 18.73
CA ALA A 5 -8.41 -22.16 17.28
C ALA A 5 -7.69 -20.86 16.88
N ALA A 6 -7.97 -19.76 17.58
CA ALA A 6 -7.26 -18.50 17.34
C ALA A 6 -5.75 -18.62 17.61
N ASN A 7 -5.35 -19.34 18.67
CA ASN A 7 -3.95 -19.57 18.98
C ASN A 7 -3.24 -20.43 17.92
N ALA A 8 -3.89 -21.51 17.47
CA ALA A 8 -3.37 -22.34 16.38
C ALA A 8 -3.17 -21.53 15.08
N LEU A 9 -4.13 -20.67 14.74
CA LEU A 9 -4.03 -19.79 13.57
C LEU A 9 -2.91 -18.75 13.68
N ARG A 10 -2.66 -18.21 14.88
CA ARG A 10 -1.51 -17.31 15.13
C ARG A 10 -0.18 -18.05 15.01
N GLN A 11 -0.08 -19.27 15.52
CA GLN A 11 1.12 -20.10 15.36
C GLN A 11 1.37 -20.44 13.88
N ALA A 12 0.32 -20.79 13.14
CA ALA A 12 0.41 -20.99 11.69
C ALA A 12 0.90 -19.72 10.98
N ALA A 13 0.30 -18.55 11.29
CA ALA A 13 0.73 -17.27 10.73
C ALA A 13 2.21 -16.96 11.00
N ASN A 14 2.74 -17.32 12.17
CA ASN A 14 4.16 -17.16 12.47
C ASN A 14 5.04 -18.09 11.61
N ALA A 15 4.62 -19.34 11.38
CA ALA A 15 5.36 -20.26 10.51
C ALA A 15 5.43 -19.76 9.05
N LEU A 16 4.39 -19.04 8.58
CA LEU A 16 4.35 -18.47 7.22
C LEU A 16 5.44 -17.44 6.94
N ILE A 17 5.99 -16.77 7.96
CA ILE A 17 7.06 -15.77 7.80
C ILE A 17 8.23 -16.33 6.99
N ARG A 18 8.59 -17.56 7.31
CA ARG A 18 9.79 -18.25 6.80
C ARG A 18 9.54 -19.00 5.51
N ARG A 19 8.28 -19.13 5.07
CA ARG A 19 7.91 -19.91 3.87
C ARG A 19 7.86 -19.00 2.64
N ARG A 20 8.35 -19.51 1.51
CA ARG A 20 8.28 -18.86 0.19
C ARG A 20 6.95 -19.17 -0.49
N SER A 21 5.87 -18.60 0.04
CA SER A 21 4.51 -18.72 -0.49
C SER A 21 3.87 -17.35 -0.71
N TYR A 22 2.77 -17.30 -1.48
CA TYR A 22 1.99 -16.07 -1.68
C TYR A 22 1.63 -15.40 -0.34
N LEU A 23 1.17 -16.21 0.62
CA LEU A 23 0.76 -15.73 1.94
C LEU A 23 1.96 -15.29 2.80
N GLY A 24 3.11 -15.95 2.67
CA GLY A 24 4.36 -15.53 3.33
C GLY A 24 4.85 -14.17 2.81
N ALA A 25 4.77 -13.94 1.50
CA ALA A 25 5.11 -12.65 0.90
C ALA A 25 4.17 -11.53 1.36
N GLN A 26 2.87 -11.80 1.42
CA GLN A 26 1.87 -10.87 1.96
C GLN A 26 2.17 -10.54 3.44
N TYR A 27 2.53 -11.55 4.23
CA TYR A 27 2.82 -11.38 5.64
C TYR A 27 4.04 -10.49 5.91
N ARG A 28 5.14 -10.70 5.16
CA ARG A 28 6.36 -9.87 5.30
C ARG A 28 6.06 -8.38 5.06
N ARG A 29 5.27 -8.07 4.02
CA ARG A 29 4.87 -6.68 3.73
C ARG A 29 3.91 -6.10 4.77
N LEU A 30 3.00 -6.93 5.28
CA LEU A 30 2.08 -6.49 6.33
C LEU A 30 2.85 -6.15 7.62
N ARG A 31 3.88 -6.95 7.93
CA ARG A 31 4.77 -6.73 9.08
C ARG A 31 5.57 -5.44 8.93
N THR A 32 6.08 -5.11 7.74
CA THR A 32 6.79 -3.83 7.54
C THR A 32 5.87 -2.61 7.62
N LYS A 33 4.59 -2.75 7.26
CA LYS A 33 3.61 -1.64 7.30
C LYS A 33 2.98 -1.39 8.68
N LEU A 34 2.62 -2.45 9.41
CA LEU A 34 1.79 -2.35 10.62
C LEU A 34 2.52 -2.75 11.92
N GLY A 35 3.70 -3.38 11.81
CA GLY A 35 4.39 -4.00 12.93
C GLY A 35 3.94 -5.44 13.23
N ALA A 36 4.77 -6.17 13.97
CA ALA A 36 4.61 -7.61 14.21
C ALA A 36 3.27 -8.04 14.84
N PRO A 37 2.81 -7.51 15.99
CA PRO A 37 1.61 -8.03 16.66
C PRO A 37 0.33 -7.79 15.83
N LYS A 38 0.24 -6.64 15.16
CA LYS A 38 -0.89 -6.31 14.27
C LYS A 38 -0.89 -7.18 13.02
N ALA A 39 0.29 -7.44 12.44
CA ALA A 39 0.41 -8.31 11.28
C ALA A 39 0.01 -9.77 11.57
N ILE A 40 0.41 -10.34 12.72
CA ILE A 40 0.02 -11.70 13.15
C ILE A 40 -1.51 -11.83 13.15
N THR A 41 -2.18 -10.87 13.79
CA THR A 41 -3.64 -10.93 13.98
C THR A 41 -4.38 -10.78 12.66
N ALA A 42 -3.97 -9.83 11.83
CA ALA A 42 -4.55 -9.65 10.50
C ALA A 42 -4.34 -10.87 9.60
N MET A 43 -3.18 -11.53 9.70
CA MET A 43 -2.90 -12.74 8.93
C MET A 43 -3.69 -13.94 9.44
N ALA A 44 -3.80 -14.11 10.75
CA ALA A 44 -4.63 -15.15 11.35
C ALA A 44 -6.10 -15.01 10.92
N HIS A 45 -6.63 -13.79 10.89
CA HIS A 45 -7.99 -13.53 10.40
C HIS A 45 -8.16 -13.89 8.91
N ARG A 46 -7.16 -13.58 8.07
CA ARG A 46 -7.19 -13.92 6.65
C ARG A 46 -7.08 -15.42 6.40
N LEU A 47 -6.29 -16.14 7.20
CA LEU A 47 -6.24 -17.60 7.21
C LEU A 47 -7.59 -18.19 7.64
N ALA A 48 -8.21 -17.65 8.70
CA ALA A 48 -9.53 -18.09 9.15
C ALA A 48 -10.58 -17.97 8.04
N ARG A 49 -10.61 -16.83 7.32
CA ARG A 49 -11.53 -16.62 6.19
C ARG A 49 -11.23 -17.53 5.00
N LEU A 50 -9.96 -17.90 4.79
CA LEU A 50 -9.59 -18.84 3.75
C LEU A 50 -10.11 -20.23 4.11
N VAL A 51 -9.76 -20.74 5.29
CA VAL A 51 -10.21 -22.05 5.80
C VAL A 51 -11.73 -22.13 5.81
N TYR A 52 -12.42 -21.10 6.31
CA TYR A 52 -13.88 -21.07 6.29
C TYR A 52 -14.46 -21.21 4.88
N ARG A 53 -13.92 -20.48 3.90
CA ARG A 53 -14.40 -20.59 2.51
C ARG A 53 -14.08 -21.95 1.88
N MET A 54 -12.92 -22.53 2.20
CA MET A 54 -12.56 -23.86 1.72
C MET A 54 -13.52 -24.92 2.28
N LEU A 55 -13.87 -24.83 3.57
CA LEU A 55 -14.79 -25.75 4.21
C LEU A 55 -16.25 -25.53 3.77
N LYS A 56 -16.67 -24.27 3.65
CA LYS A 56 -18.06 -23.90 3.32
C LYS A 56 -18.40 -24.09 1.85
N HIS A 57 -17.46 -23.81 0.94
CA HIS A 57 -17.70 -23.81 -0.51
C HIS A 57 -16.89 -24.86 -1.27
N GLY A 58 -16.07 -25.67 -0.58
CA GLY A 58 -15.24 -26.70 -1.24
C GLY A 58 -14.15 -26.14 -2.16
N GLN A 59 -13.87 -24.84 -2.11
CA GLN A 59 -12.87 -24.22 -2.99
C GLN A 59 -11.47 -24.70 -2.61
N ARG A 60 -10.76 -25.35 -3.54
CA ARG A 60 -9.34 -25.67 -3.37
C ARG A 60 -8.51 -24.38 -3.35
N TYR A 61 -7.68 -24.23 -2.34
CA TYR A 61 -6.67 -23.18 -2.33
C TYR A 61 -5.51 -23.61 -3.22
N VAL A 62 -5.21 -22.80 -4.23
CA VAL A 62 -4.03 -22.94 -5.08
C VAL A 62 -3.08 -21.80 -4.75
N ASP A 63 -1.91 -22.13 -4.21
CA ASP A 63 -0.86 -21.15 -3.98
C ASP A 63 -0.32 -20.69 -5.33
N LYS A 64 -0.53 -19.40 -5.65
CA LYS A 64 -0.09 -18.80 -6.90
C LYS A 64 1.40 -18.41 -6.86
N GLY A 65 2.07 -18.61 -5.72
CA GLY A 65 3.47 -18.30 -5.53
C GLY A 65 3.74 -16.83 -5.19
N THR A 66 5.01 -16.56 -4.87
CA THR A 66 5.47 -15.22 -4.44
C THR A 66 5.44 -14.23 -5.61
N GLU A 67 5.97 -14.61 -6.79
CA GLU A 67 5.98 -13.75 -7.98
C GLU A 67 4.58 -13.27 -8.39
N TYR A 68 3.54 -14.12 -8.30
CA TYR A 68 2.18 -13.73 -8.67
C TYR A 68 1.63 -12.62 -7.77
N TYR A 69 1.94 -12.65 -6.47
CA TYR A 69 1.56 -11.57 -5.55
C TYR A 69 2.26 -10.27 -5.89
N GLU A 70 3.56 -10.34 -6.18
CA GLU A 70 4.39 -9.18 -6.45
C GLU A 70 3.99 -8.51 -7.77
N GLN A 71 3.73 -9.30 -8.80
CA GLN A 71 3.22 -8.81 -10.09
C GLN A 71 1.85 -8.15 -9.96
N ARG A 72 0.90 -8.79 -9.25
CA ARG A 72 -0.42 -8.19 -8.98
C ARG A 72 -0.32 -6.89 -8.20
N TYR A 73 0.59 -6.81 -7.23
CA TYR A 73 0.78 -5.58 -6.45
C TYR A 73 1.47 -4.47 -7.25
N ARG A 74 2.40 -4.82 -8.14
CA ARG A 74 3.09 -3.86 -9.01
C ARG A 74 2.16 -3.30 -10.08
N ASN A 75 1.20 -4.11 -10.55
CA ASN A 75 0.21 -3.72 -11.54
C ASN A 75 -1.05 -3.08 -10.95
N GLN A 76 -1.27 -3.18 -9.63
CA GLN A 76 -2.36 -2.47 -8.95
C GLN A 76 -1.86 -1.09 -8.53
N PRO A 77 -2.29 0.02 -9.17
CA PRO A 77 -2.02 1.35 -8.63
C PRO A 77 -2.62 1.39 -7.22
N GLN A 78 -1.77 1.71 -6.26
CA GLN A 78 -2.14 1.75 -4.85
C GLN A 78 -3.29 2.76 -4.71
N PRO A 79 -4.45 2.43 -4.11
CA PRO A 79 -5.31 3.48 -3.62
C PRO A 79 -4.51 4.17 -2.51
N THR A 80 -3.97 5.33 -2.83
CA THR A 80 -3.31 6.25 -1.90
C THR A 80 -4.32 6.57 -0.81
N ASN A 81 -4.20 5.92 0.35
CA ASN A 81 -4.99 6.28 1.53
C ASN A 81 -4.68 7.75 1.89
N PRO A 82 -5.65 8.68 1.81
CA PRO A 82 -5.41 10.10 2.09
C PRO A 82 -5.24 10.41 3.59
N VAL A 83 -5.36 9.42 4.49
CA VAL A 83 -5.40 9.64 5.95
C VAL A 83 -4.03 10.00 6.54
N VAL A 84 -2.91 9.75 5.84
CA VAL A 84 -1.56 10.08 6.36
C VAL A 84 -1.11 11.51 6.04
N GLN A 85 -1.86 12.25 5.22
CA GLN A 85 -1.48 13.61 4.80
C GLN A 85 -1.89 14.70 5.81
N LYS A 86 -2.86 14.43 6.69
CA LYS A 86 -3.42 15.46 7.58
C LYS A 86 -2.51 15.87 8.74
N GLU A 87 -1.44 15.13 9.01
CA GLU A 87 -0.57 15.36 10.17
C GLU A 87 0.75 16.06 9.82
N ARG A 88 1.14 16.10 8.53
CA ARG A 88 2.37 16.78 8.08
C ARG A 88 2.19 18.25 7.73
N ASP A 89 0.94 18.70 7.58
CA ASP A 89 0.63 20.05 7.08
C ASP A 89 0.63 21.13 8.19
N LYS A 90 0.73 20.74 9.46
CA LYS A 90 0.69 21.68 10.60
C LYS A 90 2.04 22.33 10.92
N THR A 91 3.14 21.81 10.36
CA THR A 91 4.51 22.30 10.63
C THR A 91 5.12 23.10 9.48
N ARG A 92 4.38 23.38 8.40
CA ARG A 92 4.91 24.17 7.27
C ARG A 92 4.60 25.66 7.49
N ILE A 93 5.59 26.36 8.03
CA ILE A 93 5.61 27.83 8.09
C ILE A 93 5.44 28.36 6.65
N PRO A 94 4.54 29.31 6.38
CA PRO A 94 4.41 29.85 5.03
C PRO A 94 5.63 30.72 4.71
N ASP A 95 6.47 30.25 3.78
CA ASP A 95 7.54 31.05 3.20
C ASP A 95 6.92 32.22 2.41
N ARG A 96 6.99 33.40 3.02
CA ARG A 96 6.65 34.68 2.42
C ARG A 96 7.87 35.14 1.62
N GLY A 97 7.84 35.02 0.29
CA GLY A 97 8.70 35.81 -0.60
C GLY A 97 9.34 35.05 -1.75
N GLY A 98 9.15 35.55 -2.97
CA GLY A 98 9.90 35.10 -4.15
C GLY A 98 9.15 35.26 -5.47
N SER A 99 8.75 36.48 -5.80
CA SER A 99 8.26 36.85 -7.13
C SER A 99 9.28 36.44 -8.21
N SER A 100 8.98 35.39 -8.97
CA SER A 100 9.81 34.96 -10.10
C SER A 100 9.58 35.89 -11.30
N LEU A 101 10.53 36.82 -11.51
CA LEU A 101 10.60 37.81 -12.59
C LEU A 101 10.60 37.22 -14.02
N ASN A 102 10.66 35.89 -14.15
CA ASN A 102 10.68 35.18 -15.45
C ASN A 102 9.36 35.27 -16.24
N SER A 103 8.25 35.67 -15.61
CA SER A 103 6.96 35.83 -16.30
C SER A 103 6.80 37.18 -17.03
N LEU A 104 7.61 38.19 -16.70
CA LEU A 104 7.56 39.53 -17.32
C LEU A 104 8.50 39.69 -18.52
N LEU A 105 9.60 38.93 -18.56
CA LEU A 105 10.55 38.97 -19.68
C LEU A 105 10.02 38.33 -20.97
N ARG A 106 8.95 37.52 -20.88
CA ARG A 106 8.32 36.91 -22.06
C ARG A 106 7.31 37.84 -22.77
N ARG A 107 6.99 39.00 -22.19
CA ARG A 107 6.10 40.01 -22.82
C ARG A 107 6.85 41.10 -23.60
N VAL A 108 8.14 41.31 -23.37
CA VAL A 108 8.91 42.39 -24.01
C VAL A 108 9.55 41.97 -25.34
N SER A 109 9.70 40.66 -25.62
CA SER A 109 10.39 40.16 -26.83
C SER A 109 9.46 39.76 -27.98
N GLY A 110 8.18 40.16 -27.97
CA GLY A 110 7.16 39.62 -28.87
C GLY A 110 6.34 40.65 -29.67
N GLU A 111 6.81 41.89 -29.84
CA GLU A 111 6.19 42.86 -30.75
C GLU A 111 7.03 43.04 -32.03
N ASN A 112 6.32 43.10 -33.17
CA ASN A 112 6.76 43.34 -34.56
C ASN A 112 7.21 42.14 -35.42
N LEU A 113 6.26 41.51 -36.11
CA LEU A 113 6.08 41.72 -37.56
C LEU A 113 4.82 40.99 -38.08
N ASN A 114 3.77 41.75 -38.37
CA ASN A 114 2.86 41.60 -39.52
C ASN A 114 1.49 42.22 -39.24
N ARG A 115 1.41 43.53 -39.44
CA ARG A 115 0.21 44.21 -39.91
C ARG A 115 0.54 44.87 -41.25
N LYS A 116 -0.50 44.93 -42.10
CA LYS A 116 -0.61 45.55 -43.44
C LYS A 116 -0.13 44.68 -44.60
N VAL A 117 -0.94 44.28 -45.60
CA VAL A 117 -2.05 44.95 -46.34
C VAL A 117 -1.82 46.42 -46.61
#